data_AF-A0A922PV12-F1
#
_entry.id   AF-A0A922PV12-F1
#
_cell.length_a   1.000
_cell.length_b   1.000
_cell.length_c   1.000
_cell.angle_alpha   90.00
_cell.angle_beta   90.00
_cell.angle_gamma   90.00
#
_symmetry.space_group_name_H-M   'P 1'
#
loop_
_entity.id
_entity.type
_entity.pdbx_description
1 polymer ?
#
loop_
_entity_poly.entity_id
_entity_poly.type
_entity_poly.pdbx_seq_one_letter_code
_entity_poly.pdbx_strand_id
1 'polypeptide(L)' 'MKRLGVSIEKRPQKINQRQRPFDWEGDLVKGVRRKNQPALMTLTERLTRFEIVIKFPITEQKPVVKSFRR' A
#
# COMPACT_ATOMS: atom_id res chain seq x y z
N MET A 1 20.65 5.51 8.06
CA MET A 1 19.45 6.23 8.57
C MET A 1 18.21 5.77 7.78
N LYS A 2 17.19 5.22 8.43
CA LYS A 2 15.98 4.69 7.77
C LYS A 2 15.06 5.85 7.41
N ARG A 3 14.87 6.15 6.11
CA ARG A 3 13.87 7.16 5.68
C ARG A 3 12.47 6.56 5.85
N LEU A 4 11.71 7.08 6.80
CA LEU A 4 10.30 6.74 6.99
C LEU A 4 9.44 7.76 6.23
N GLY A 5 8.28 7.31 5.74
CA GLY A 5 7.28 8.22 5.18
C GLY A 5 6.63 9.08 6.27
N VAL A 6 5.82 10.06 5.84
CA VAL A 6 4.98 10.84 6.76
C VAL A 6 3.88 9.92 7.32
N SER A 7 3.64 9.98 8.64
CA SER A 7 2.55 9.22 9.28
C SER A 7 1.21 9.55 8.64
N ILE A 8 0.34 8.54 8.48
CA ILE A 8 -1.02 8.70 7.97
C ILE A 8 -1.82 9.68 8.83
N GLU A 9 -1.55 9.72 10.14
CA GLU A 9 -2.21 10.62 11.09
C GLU A 9 -1.93 12.10 10.77
N LYS A 10 -0.81 12.40 10.10
CA LYS A 10 -0.42 13.77 9.73
C LYS A 10 -0.94 14.19 8.35
N ARG A 11 -1.80 13.38 7.71
CA ARG A 11 -2.30 13.68 6.37
C ARG A 11 -3.25 14.89 6.39
N PRO A 12 -3.26 15.76 5.36
CA PRO A 12 -4.21 16.86 5.26
C PRO A 12 -5.66 16.39 5.41
N GLN A 13 -6.48 17.11 6.18
CA GLN A 13 -7.89 16.75 6.42
C GLN A 13 -8.71 16.59 5.13
N LYS A 14 -8.40 17.37 4.08
CA LYS A 14 -9.04 17.26 2.76
C LYS A 14 -8.99 15.84 2.16
N ILE A 15 -7.99 15.03 2.51
CA ILE A 15 -7.88 13.64 2.04
C ILE A 15 -9.02 12.76 2.57
N ASN A 16 -9.55 13.07 3.76
CA ASN A 16 -10.65 12.31 4.35
C ASN A 16 -11.96 12.47 3.57
N GLN A 17 -12.11 13.52 2.77
CA GLN A 17 -13.33 13.79 2.01
C GLN A 17 -13.52 12.84 0.82
N ARG A 18 -12.45 12.20 0.31
CA ARG A 18 -12.50 11.25 -0.83
C ARG A 18 -13.10 11.85 -2.11
N GLN A 19 -12.95 13.16 -2.32
CA GLN A 19 -13.56 13.89 -3.43
C GLN A 19 -12.59 14.20 -4.58
N ARG A 20 -11.32 13.82 -4.47
CA ARG A 20 -10.31 14.08 -5.49
C ARG A 20 -9.82 12.78 -6.13
N PRO A 21 -9.58 12.77 -7.45
CA PRO A 21 -8.97 11.62 -8.11
C PRO A 21 -7.51 11.45 -7.67
N PHE A 22 -6.99 10.25 -7.85
CA PHE A 22 -5.59 9.87 -7.60
C PHE A 22 -5.19 9.80 -6.12
N ASP A 23 -6.15 9.74 -5.20
CA ASP A 23 -5.89 9.30 -3.84
C ASP A 23 -5.97 7.78 -3.79
N TRP A 24 -4.87 7.13 -3.43
CA TRP A 24 -4.80 5.67 -3.32
C TRP A 24 -4.60 5.23 -1.88
N GLU A 25 -5.35 4.21 -1.46
CA GLU A 25 -5.08 3.43 -0.26
C GLU A 25 -4.49 2.08 -0.69
N GLY A 26 -3.59 1.52 0.12
CA GLY A 26 -2.96 0.25 -0.21
C GLY A 26 -2.66 -0.61 1.00
N ASP A 27 -3.03 -1.88 0.89
CA ASP A 27 -2.83 -2.90 1.92
C ASP A 27 -1.98 -4.05 1.40
N LEU A 28 -1.24 -4.69 2.31
CA LEU A 28 -0.53 -5.93 2.04
C LEU A 28 -1.18 -7.08 2.82
N VAL A 29 -1.86 -7.97 2.10
CA VAL A 29 -2.53 -9.13 2.66
C VAL A 29 -1.63 -10.36 2.58
N LYS A 30 -1.43 -11.04 3.71
CA LYS A 30 -0.77 -12.34 3.79
C LYS A 30 -1.80 -13.40 4.15
N GLY A 31 -1.99 -14.38 3.26
CA GLY A 31 -2.93 -15.49 3.52
C GLY A 31 -2.50 -16.39 4.68
N VAL A 32 -1.20 -16.57 4.89
CA VAL A 32 -0.64 -17.33 6.02
C VAL A 32 0.50 -16.53 6.65
N ARG A 33 0.50 -16.42 7.99
CA ARG A 33 1.58 -15.77 8.77
C ARG A 33 2.83 -16.66 8.88
N ARG A 34 3.38 -17.10 7.75
CA ARG A 34 4.65 -17.83 7.65
C ARG A 34 5.68 -17.01 6.88
N LYS A 35 6.96 -17.20 7.19
CA LYS A 35 8.07 -16.61 6.41
C LYS A 35 8.00 -17.13 4.97
N ASN A 36 8.40 -16.30 4.00
CA ASN A 36 8.54 -16.65 2.59
C ASN A 36 7.25 -17.10 1.87
N GLN A 37 6.08 -16.70 2.36
CA GLN A 37 4.83 -16.88 1.62
C GLN A 37 4.57 -15.71 0.67
N PRO A 38 3.84 -15.94 -0.44
CA PRO A 38 3.38 -14.87 -1.29
C PRO A 38 2.42 -13.96 -0.53
N ALA A 39 2.39 -12.70 -0.92
CA ALA A 39 1.44 -11.71 -0.41
C ALA A 39 0.69 -11.07 -1.57
N LEU A 40 -0.50 -10.56 -1.28
CA LEU A 40 -1.26 -9.74 -2.21
C LEU A 40 -1.12 -8.29 -1.78
N MET A 41 -0.68 -7.43 -2.69
CA MET A 41 -0.83 -5.99 -2.52
C MET A 41 -2.13 -5.57 -3.19
N THR A 42 -2.90 -4.77 -2.47
CA THR A 42 -4.11 -4.14 -2.98
C THR A 42 -3.86 -2.65 -3.06
N LEU A 43 -4.29 -2.01 -4.14
CA LEU A 43 -4.31 -0.56 -4.28
C LEU A 43 -5.71 -0.16 -4.72
N THR A 44 -6.36 0.71 -3.95
CA THR A 44 -7.71 1.18 -4.20
C THR A 44 -7.70 2.69 -4.38
N GLU A 45 -8.13 3.16 -5.54
CA GLU A 45 -8.36 4.59 -5.77
C GLU A 45 -9.65 5.01 -5.05
N ARG A 46 -9.58 6.04 -4.21
CA ARG A 46 -10.61 6.32 -3.20
C ARG A 46 -11.87 6.98 -3.76
N LEU A 47 -11.79 7.62 -4.93
CA LEU A 47 -12.93 8.28 -5.57
C LEU A 47 -13.74 7.29 -6.43
N THR A 48 -13.06 6.63 -7.36
CA THR A 48 -13.62 5.72 -8.38
C THR A 48 -13.79 4.30 -7.89
N ARG A 49 -13.15 3.92 -6.77
CA ARG A 49 -13.06 2.54 -6.29
C ARG A 49 -12.42 1.58 -7.29
N PHE A 50 -11.63 2.10 -8.22
CA PHE A 50 -10.81 1.26 -9.08
C PHE A 50 -9.75 0.54 -8.24
N GLU A 51 -9.60 -0.76 -8.50
CA GLU A 51 -8.73 -1.65 -7.72
C GLU A 51 -7.63 -2.27 -8.58
N ILE A 52 -6.43 -2.33 -8.01
CA ILE A 52 -5.29 -3.08 -8.56
C ILE A 52 -4.87 -4.10 -7.51
N VAL A 53 -4.85 -5.39 -7.90
CA VAL A 53 -4.39 -6.49 -7.04
C VAL A 53 -3.16 -7.14 -7.66
N ILE A 54 -2.05 -7.15 -6.92
CA ILE A 54 -0.76 -7.67 -7.39
C ILE A 54 -0.28 -8.77 -6.45
N LYS A 55 0.00 -9.95 -7.01
CA LYS A 55 0.63 -11.06 -6.27
C LYS A 55 2.15 -10.88 -6.24
N PHE A 56 2.70 -10.79 -5.04
CA PHE A 56 4.15 -10.81 -4.81
C PHE A 56 4.62 -12.24 -4.55
N PRO A 57 5.54 -12.78 -5.35
CA PRO A 57 5.87 -14.21 -5.33
C PRO A 57 6.52 -14.68 -4.02
N ILE A 58 7.32 -13.86 -3.34
CA ILE A 58 7.97 -14.21 -2.07
C ILE A 58 8.19 -12.92 -1.27
N THR A 59 7.59 -12.81 -0.07
CA THR A 59 7.97 -11.73 0.85
C THR A 59 9.20 -12.15 1.65
N GLU A 60 10.41 -11.90 1.16
CA GLU A 60 11.42 -11.40 2.09
C GLU A 60 10.85 -10.09 2.65
N GLN A 61 11.02 -9.80 3.94
CA GLN A 61 10.55 -8.55 4.55
C GLN A 61 11.37 -7.34 4.06
N LYS A 62 11.58 -7.23 2.74
CA LYS A 62 12.09 -6.02 2.12
C LYS A 62 11.03 -4.95 2.32
N PRO A 63 11.42 -3.74 2.75
CA PRO A 63 10.46 -2.65 2.91
C PRO A 63 9.68 -2.48 1.60
N VAL A 64 8.35 -2.52 1.69
CA VAL A 64 7.42 -2.28 0.56
C VAL A 64 7.79 -1.02 -0.23
N VAL A 65 8.36 -0.02 0.46
CA VAL A 65 8.89 1.23 -0.11
C VAL A 65 9.91 1.01 -1.23
N LYS A 66 10.70 -0.08 -1.19
CA LYS A 66 11.67 -0.39 -2.26
C LYS A 66 10.98 -0.86 -3.55
N SER A 67 9.78 -1.43 -3.47
CA SER A 67 9.05 -1.94 -4.64
C SER A 67 8.40 -0.84 -5.48
N PHE A 68 8.23 0.36 -4.92
CA PHE A 68 7.60 1.50 -5.60
C PHE A 68 8.58 2.45 -6.30
N ARG A 69 9.89 2.24 -6.16
CA ARG A 69 10.92 3.04 -6.83
C ARG A 69 11.42 2.27 -8.04
N ARG A 70 11.24 2.83 -9.25
CA ARG A 70 12.09 2.51 -10.40
C ARG A 70 13.50 3.00 -10.12
#